data_AF-A0A2V2RLY6-F1
#
_entry.id   AF-A0A2V2RLY6-F1
#
_cell.length_a   1.000
_cell.length_b   1.000
_cell.length_c   1.000
_cell.angle_alpha   90.00
_cell.angle_beta   90.00
_cell.angle_gamma   90.00
#
_symmetry.space_group_name_H-M   'P 1'
#
loop_
_entity.id
_entity.type
_entity.pdbx_description
1 polymer ?
#
loop_
_entity_poly.entity_id
_entity_poly.type
_entity_poly.pdbx_seq_one_letter_code
_entity_poly.pdbx_strand_id
1 'polypeptide(L)'
;MNISSIEKISAESQESLIKKLSQYITPARWELMQKVIQNRTRYISLILEDIYQSHNAAAVIRSCDGFGIQDIHVIENHNKLSLNKTTVAKGADKWLNFYYYNQANQNNTLNCISHLKSQGYRIAATTLGKNSITLETIPL
;
A
#
# COMPACT_ATOMS: atom_id res chain seq x y z
N MET A 1 17.43 -4.39 -8.48
CA MET A 1 17.65 -5.07 -7.19
C MET A 1 16.30 -5.61 -6.75
N ASN A 2 16.15 -6.93 -6.60
CA ASN A 2 14.86 -7.57 -6.36
C ASN A 2 14.46 -7.38 -4.88
N ILE A 3 13.34 -6.72 -4.61
CA ILE A 3 12.88 -6.40 -3.25
C ILE A 3 12.60 -7.69 -2.44
N SER A 4 12.23 -8.79 -3.12
CA SER A 4 12.05 -10.12 -2.50
C SER A 4 13.32 -10.71 -1.89
N SER A 5 14.51 -10.18 -2.21
CA SER A 5 15.78 -10.61 -1.61
C SER A 5 16.08 -9.95 -0.26
N ILE A 6 15.41 -8.83 0.07
CA ILE A 6 15.62 -8.06 1.31
C ILE A 6 14.83 -8.67 2.48
N GLU A 7 13.71 -9.34 2.21
CA GLU A 7 12.90 -10.03 3.23
C GLU A 7 13.59 -11.24 3.87
N LYS A 8 14.72 -11.70 3.31
CA LYS A 8 15.56 -12.78 3.85
C LYS A 8 16.68 -12.31 4.78
N ILE A 9 16.76 -11.01 5.06
CA ILE A 9 17.82 -10.42 5.89
C ILE A 9 17.35 -10.37 7.35
N SER A 10 18.14 -10.88 8.29
CA SER A 10 17.81 -10.83 9.72
C SER A 10 17.65 -9.39 10.21
N ALA A 11 16.85 -9.16 11.26
CA ALA A 11 16.63 -7.82 11.81
C ALA A 11 17.96 -7.10 12.17
N GLU A 12 18.90 -7.81 12.78
CA GLU A 12 20.24 -7.31 13.10
C GLU A 12 21.03 -6.90 11.84
N SER A 13 20.87 -7.65 10.75
CA SER A 13 21.48 -7.33 9.46
C SER A 13 20.80 -6.13 8.77
N GLN A 14 19.49 -5.95 8.97
CA GLN A 14 18.75 -4.78 8.46
C GLN A 14 19.19 -3.49 9.17
N GLU A 15 19.32 -3.52 10.51
CA GLU A 15 19.77 -2.37 11.28
C GLU A 15 21.20 -1.96 10.90
N SER A 16 22.10 -2.94 10.75
CA SER A 16 23.46 -2.71 10.26
C SER A 16 23.47 -2.10 8.86
N LEU A 17 22.59 -2.56 7.96
CA LEU A 17 22.47 -2.02 6.62
C LEU A 17 21.93 -0.58 6.63
N ILE A 18 20.90 -0.30 7.42
CA ILE A 18 20.35 1.05 7.58
C ILE A 18 21.45 1.99 8.08
N LYS A 19 22.21 1.59 9.11
CA LYS A 19 23.32 2.37 9.66
C LYS A 19 24.42 2.68 8.63
N LYS A 20 24.70 1.75 7.72
CA LYS A 20 25.69 1.96 6.64
C LYS A 20 25.12 2.87 5.56
N LEU A 21 23.89 2.63 5.10
CA LEU A 21 23.28 3.40 4.03
C LEU A 21 22.91 4.82 4.45
N SER A 22 22.57 5.03 5.72
CA SER A 22 22.25 6.36 6.26
C SER A 22 23.43 7.34 6.23
N GLN A 23 24.67 6.85 6.08
CA GLN A 23 25.86 7.68 5.92
C GLN A 23 25.91 8.41 4.56
N TYR A 24 25.15 7.93 3.57
CA TYR A 24 25.12 8.48 2.21
C TYR A 24 23.94 9.43 1.95
N ILE A 25 23.11 9.70 2.96
CA ILE A 25 21.98 10.65 2.86
C ILE A 25 22.25 11.89 3.70
N THR A 26 21.65 13.01 3.31
CA THR A 26 21.79 14.26 4.06
C THR A 26 21.08 14.17 5.41
N PRO A 27 21.56 14.87 6.45
CA PRO A 27 20.90 14.90 7.76
C PRO A 27 19.42 15.29 7.67
N ALA A 28 19.09 16.33 6.90
CA ALA A 28 17.72 16.78 6.70
C ALA A 28 16.81 15.70 6.07
N ARG A 29 17.34 14.88 5.15
CA ARG A 29 16.59 13.78 4.55
C ARG A 29 16.37 12.65 5.55
N TRP A 30 17.39 12.32 6.34
CA TRP A 30 17.29 11.32 7.40
C TRP A 30 16.24 11.70 8.45
N GLU A 31 16.29 12.93 8.95
CA GLU A 31 15.31 13.45 9.91
C GLU A 31 13.89 13.41 9.36
N LEU A 32 13.70 13.77 8.08
CA LEU A 32 12.39 13.68 7.43
C LEU A 32 11.90 12.23 7.37
N MET A 33 12.76 11.27 6.99
CA MET A 33 12.41 9.85 6.95
C MET A 33 11.99 9.34 8.33
N GLN A 34 12.76 9.68 9.38
CA GLN A 34 12.46 9.32 10.77
C GLN A 34 11.14 9.94 11.26
N LYS A 35 10.84 11.18 10.86
CA LYS A 35 9.54 11.81 11.16
C LYS A 35 8.39 11.10 10.44
N VAL A 36 8.54 10.79 9.16
CA VAL A 36 7.48 10.16 8.35
C VAL A 36 7.17 8.74 8.83
N ILE A 37 8.19 7.93 9.15
CA ILE A 37 7.99 6.53 9.54
C ILE A 37 7.20 6.40 10.84
N GLN A 38 7.34 7.35 11.77
CA GLN A 38 6.56 7.40 13.02
C GLN A 38 5.08 7.68 12.80
N ASN A 39 4.70 8.25 11.65
CA ASN A 39 3.32 8.57 11.29
C ASN A 39 2.70 7.54 10.33
N ARG A 40 3.39 6.42 10.08
CA ARG A 40 2.82 5.33 9.27
C ARG A 40 1.84 4.50 10.07
N THR A 41 0.76 4.08 9.43
CA THR A 41 -0.30 3.27 10.04
C THR A 41 -0.58 2.00 9.24
N ARG A 42 -0.87 0.94 9.99
CA ARG A 42 -1.51 -0.30 9.53
C ARG A 42 -2.85 -0.54 10.24
N TYR A 43 -3.44 0.51 10.82
CA TYR A 43 -4.80 0.45 11.34
C TYR A 43 -5.82 0.50 10.19
N ILE A 44 -5.50 1.26 9.14
CA ILE A 44 -6.27 1.35 7.90
C ILE A 44 -5.37 0.91 6.74
N SER A 45 -5.91 0.06 5.88
CA SER A 45 -5.28 -0.40 4.63
C SER A 45 -6.28 -0.21 3.48
N LEU A 46 -5.76 -0.06 2.27
CA LEU A 46 -6.59 0.21 1.09
C LEU A 46 -6.60 -0.98 0.13
N ILE A 47 -7.78 -1.30 -0.40
CA ILE A 47 -7.96 -2.24 -1.50
C ILE A 47 -8.29 -1.45 -2.78
N LEU A 48 -7.53 -1.67 -3.84
CA LEU A 48 -7.79 -1.18 -5.19
C LEU A 48 -8.17 -2.37 -6.07
N GLU A 49 -9.43 -2.44 -6.48
CA GLU A 49 -9.96 -3.55 -7.29
C GLU A 49 -10.24 -3.11 -8.73
N ASP A 50 -9.63 -3.81 -9.70
CA ASP A 50 -9.87 -3.69 -11.15
C ASP A 50 -9.85 -2.25 -11.70
N ILE A 51 -8.95 -1.41 -11.18
CA ILE A 51 -8.83 -0.02 -11.62
C ILE A 51 -8.42 0.03 -13.10
N TYR A 52 -9.35 0.50 -13.93
CA TYR A 52 -9.14 0.62 -15.39
C TYR A 52 -8.11 1.70 -15.75
N GLN A 53 -8.20 2.87 -15.12
CA GLN A 53 -7.37 4.03 -15.44
C GLN A 53 -6.25 4.22 -14.41
N SER A 54 -5.00 4.02 -14.82
CA SER A 54 -3.84 4.10 -13.92
C SER A 54 -3.62 5.51 -13.32
N HIS A 55 -4.17 6.57 -13.91
CA HIS A 55 -4.10 7.92 -13.33
C HIS A 55 -4.90 8.05 -12.03
N ASN A 56 -6.07 7.38 -11.93
CA ASN A 56 -6.89 7.37 -10.73
C ASN A 56 -6.17 6.64 -9.60
N ALA A 57 -5.63 5.46 -9.90
CA ALA A 57 -4.83 4.71 -8.94
C ALA A 57 -3.63 5.51 -8.43
N ALA A 58 -2.91 6.22 -9.32
CA ALA A 58 -1.77 7.03 -8.91
C ALA A 58 -2.12 8.22 -8.01
N ALA A 59 -3.29 8.85 -8.23
CA ALA A 59 -3.78 9.89 -7.33
C ALA A 59 -4.13 9.33 -5.94
N VAL A 60 -4.74 8.14 -5.90
CA VAL A 60 -5.05 7.45 -4.64
C VAL A 60 -3.78 7.03 -3.90
N ILE A 61 -2.78 6.47 -4.60
CA ILE A 61 -1.47 6.11 -4.02
C ILE A 61 -0.77 7.31 -3.40
N ARG A 62 -0.76 8.45 -4.09
CA ARG A 62 -0.22 9.70 -3.55
C ARG A 62 -0.95 10.15 -2.29
N SER A 63 -2.26 9.93 -2.24
CA SER A 63 -3.08 10.27 -1.06
C SER A 63 -2.77 9.33 0.11
N CYS A 64 -2.64 8.02 -0.14
CA CYS A 64 -2.22 7.05 0.87
C CYS A 64 -0.88 7.41 1.50
N ASP A 65 0.10 7.80 0.68
CA ASP A 65 1.40 8.23 1.16
C ASP A 65 1.31 9.46 2.07
N GLY A 66 0.52 10.47 1.65
CA GLY A 66 0.28 11.68 2.44
C GLY A 66 -0.48 11.45 3.75
N PHE A 67 -1.37 10.46 3.80
CA PHE A 67 -2.13 10.10 5.00
C PHE A 67 -1.44 9.06 5.90
N GLY A 68 -0.22 8.62 5.53
CA GLY A 68 0.54 7.65 6.32
C GLY A 68 0.05 6.20 6.20
N ILE A 69 -0.86 5.88 5.29
CA ILE A 69 -1.26 4.49 5.01
C ILE A 69 -0.04 3.74 4.47
N GLN A 70 0.26 2.57 5.03
CA GLN A 70 1.46 1.81 4.65
C GLN A 70 1.19 0.74 3.59
N ASP A 71 0.08 -0.01 3.74
CA ASP A 71 -0.19 -1.20 2.94
C ASP A 71 -1.32 -0.92 1.94
N ILE A 72 -1.12 -1.33 0.68
CA ILE A 72 -2.10 -1.27 -0.40
C ILE A 72 -2.25 -2.66 -1.03
N HIS A 73 -3.48 -3.15 -1.10
CA HIS A 73 -3.84 -4.41 -1.74
C HIS A 73 -4.42 -4.09 -3.13
N VAL A 74 -3.89 -4.73 -4.18
CA VAL A 74 -4.29 -4.50 -5.56
C VAL A 74 -4.84 -5.80 -6.13
N ILE A 75 -6.12 -5.80 -6.51
CA ILE A 75 -6.79 -6.94 -7.14
C ILE A 75 -6.89 -6.66 -8.64
N GLU A 76 -6.35 -7.56 -9.46
CA GLU A 76 -6.30 -7.45 -10.93
C GLU A 76 -6.96 -8.68 -11.56
N ASN A 77 -8.30 -8.73 -11.59
CA ASN A 77 -9.01 -9.82 -12.26
C ASN A 77 -9.09 -9.58 -13.77
N HIS A 78 -9.36 -8.33 -14.16
CA HIS A 78 -9.56 -7.91 -15.55
C HIS A 78 -8.53 -6.86 -15.98
N ASN A 79 -8.21 -5.93 -15.08
CA ASN A 79 -7.36 -4.78 -15.39
C ASN A 79 -6.05 -4.85 -14.61
N LYS A 80 -4.92 -4.74 -15.32
CA LYS A 80 -3.60 -4.62 -14.69
C LYS A 80 -3.26 -3.17 -14.39
N LEU A 81 -2.84 -2.92 -13.16
CA LEU A 81 -2.35 -1.63 -12.72
C LEU A 81 -0.92 -1.41 -13.23
N SER A 82 -0.69 -0.28 -13.90
CA SER A 82 0.63 0.09 -14.38
C SER A 82 1.03 1.47 -13.87
N LEU A 83 1.69 1.50 -12.71
CA LEU A 83 2.16 2.73 -12.07
C LEU A 83 3.30 3.41 -12.84
N ASN A 84 4.09 2.63 -13.59
CA ASN A 84 5.17 3.15 -14.42
C ASN A 84 4.69 4.04 -15.58
N LYS A 85 3.38 3.99 -15.91
CA LYS A 85 2.79 4.76 -17.01
C LYS A 85 2.29 6.15 -16.57
N THR A 86 2.55 6.56 -15.32
CA THR A 86 2.01 7.80 -14.77
C THR A 86 3.01 8.51 -13.87
N THR A 87 3.09 9.83 -14.01
CA THR A 87 3.91 10.71 -13.17
C THR A 87 3.15 11.23 -11.95
N VAL A 88 1.85 10.92 -11.83
CA VAL A 88 0.95 11.47 -10.80
C VAL A 88 1.34 10.99 -9.40
N ALA A 89 1.85 9.76 -9.25
CA ALA A 89 2.29 9.23 -7.97
C ALA A 89 3.52 9.98 -7.42
N LYS A 90 4.30 10.67 -8.27
CA LYS A 90 5.51 11.44 -7.90
C LYS A 90 6.48 10.67 -6.99
N GLY A 91 6.60 9.35 -7.17
CA GLY A 91 7.49 8.48 -6.39
C GLY A 91 6.92 8.00 -5.04
N ALA A 92 5.66 8.30 -4.73
CA ALA A 92 4.96 7.80 -3.54
C ALA A 92 4.93 6.26 -3.48
N ASP A 93 4.85 5.62 -4.65
CA ASP A 93 4.89 4.16 -4.83
C ASP A 93 6.15 3.50 -4.24
N LYS A 94 7.24 4.25 -4.06
CA LYS A 94 8.48 3.73 -3.46
C LYS A 94 8.43 3.60 -1.94
N TRP A 95 7.46 4.24 -1.29
CA TRP A 95 7.36 4.34 0.17
C TRP A 95 6.21 3.51 0.75
N LEU A 96 5.42 2.87 -0.12
CA LEU A 96 4.25 2.07 0.23
C LEU A 96 4.50 0.59 -0.06
N ASN A 97 3.81 -0.28 0.66
CA ASN A 97 3.80 -1.72 0.40
C ASN A 97 2.64 -2.06 -0.54
N PHE A 98 2.92 -2.85 -1.57
CA PHE A 98 1.92 -3.32 -2.53
C PHE A 98 1.78 -4.84 -2.47
N TYR A 99 0.56 -5.31 -2.30
CA TYR A 99 0.19 -6.72 -2.29
C TYR A 99 -0.73 -7.01 -3.48
N TYR A 100 -0.21 -7.72 -4.49
CA TYR A 100 -0.95 -7.99 -5.72
C TYR A 100 -1.68 -9.34 -5.66
N TYR A 101 -2.97 -9.33 -6.01
CA TYR A 101 -3.84 -10.49 -6.14
C TYR A 101 -4.28 -10.61 -7.60
N ASN A 102 -3.56 -11.42 -8.37
CA ASN A 102 -3.69 -11.50 -9.83
C ASN A 102 -3.47 -12.93 -10.38
N GLN A 103 -3.81 -13.94 -9.58
CA GLN A 103 -3.68 -15.34 -9.97
C GLN A 103 -4.79 -15.73 -10.95
N ALA A 104 -4.39 -16.36 -12.06
CA ALA A 104 -5.32 -16.88 -13.05
C ALA A 104 -6.17 -18.02 -12.47
N ASN A 105 -7.44 -18.09 -12.87
CA ASN A 105 -8.40 -19.11 -12.42
C ASN A 105 -8.63 -19.14 -10.90
N GLN A 106 -8.40 -18.03 -10.20
CA GLN A 106 -8.71 -17.87 -8.78
C GLN A 106 -9.66 -16.69 -8.55
N ASN A 107 -10.38 -16.73 -7.43
CA ASN A 107 -11.14 -15.58 -6.96
C ASN A 107 -10.23 -14.67 -6.13
N ASN A 108 -9.49 -13.78 -6.81
CA ASN A 108 -8.53 -12.89 -6.16
C ASN A 108 -9.18 -11.95 -5.14
N THR A 109 -10.41 -11.51 -5.41
CA THR A 109 -11.19 -10.66 -4.51
C THR A 109 -11.47 -11.37 -3.19
N LEU A 110 -11.96 -12.61 -3.25
CA LEU A 110 -12.21 -13.42 -2.05
C LEU A 110 -10.91 -13.73 -1.29
N ASN A 111 -9.82 -14.02 -2.01
CA ASN A 111 -8.52 -14.28 -1.42
C ASN A 111 -8.00 -13.05 -0.64
N CYS A 112 -8.09 -11.86 -1.23
CA CYS A 112 -7.70 -10.61 -0.59
C CYS A 112 -8.52 -10.32 0.68
N ILE A 113 -9.85 -10.40 0.56
CA ILE A 113 -10.78 -10.17 1.67
C ILE A 113 -10.54 -11.17 2.80
N SER A 114 -10.35 -12.46 2.48
CA SER A 114 -10.14 -13.50 3.46
C SER A 114 -8.80 -13.33 4.19
N HIS A 115 -7.76 -12.94 3.46
CA HIS A 115 -6.45 -12.60 4.03
C HIS A 115 -6.58 -11.44 5.02
N LEU A 116 -7.21 -10.33 4.64
CA LEU A 116 -7.37 -9.18 5.52
C LEU A 116 -8.23 -9.49 6.75
N LYS A 117 -9.32 -10.24 6.58
CA LYS A 117 -10.14 -10.70 7.71
C LYS A 117 -9.34 -11.57 8.68
N SER A 118 -8.46 -12.44 8.20
CA SER A 118 -7.63 -13.28 9.07
C SER A 118 -6.60 -12.47 9.87
N GLN A 119 -6.24 -11.28 9.40
CA GLN A 119 -5.43 -10.30 10.14
C GLN A 119 -6.25 -9.41 11.09
N GLY A 120 -7.56 -9.65 11.21
CA GLY A 120 -8.45 -8.90 12.11
C GLY A 120 -9.07 -7.64 11.52
N TYR A 121 -8.89 -7.37 10.21
CA TYR A 121 -9.51 -6.20 9.59
C TYR A 121 -11.01 -6.37 9.42
N ARG A 122 -11.74 -5.27 9.65
CA ARG A 122 -13.10 -5.07 9.16
C ARG A 122 -13.02 -4.55 7.71
N ILE A 123 -13.85 -5.10 6.83
CA ILE A 123 -13.89 -4.71 5.42
C ILE A 123 -15.04 -3.73 5.20
N ALA A 124 -14.71 -2.55 4.66
CA ALA A 124 -15.67 -1.59 4.15
C ALA A 124 -15.48 -1.47 2.62
N ALA A 125 -16.58 -1.36 1.89
CA ALA A 125 -16.57 -1.20 0.44
C ALA A 125 -17.43 0.01 0.06
N THR A 126 -16.98 0.76 -0.94
CA THR A 126 -17.75 1.85 -1.52
C THR A 126 -18.73 1.28 -2.54
N THR A 127 -20.01 1.63 -2.39
CA THR A 127 -21.07 1.14 -3.29
C THR A 127 -22.18 2.17 -3.41
N LEU A 128 -22.84 2.20 -4.57
CA LEU A 128 -24.02 3.03 -4.83
C LEU A 128 -25.33 2.30 -4.45
N GLY A 129 -25.25 1.14 -3.80
CA GLY A 129 -26.42 0.36 -3.39
C GLY A 129 -27.27 1.05 -2.32
N LYS A 130 -28.57 0.72 -2.29
CA LYS A 130 -29.56 1.33 -1.37
C LYS A 130 -29.28 1.10 0.13
N ASN A 131 -28.49 0.08 0.45
CA ASN A 131 -28.13 -0.28 1.84
C ASN A 131 -26.75 0.26 2.24
N SER A 132 -26.19 1.20 1.47
CA SER A 132 -24.95 1.87 1.87
C SER A 132 -25.21 2.81 3.04
N ILE A 133 -24.17 3.00 3.84
CA ILE A 133 -24.13 3.97 4.94
C ILE A 133 -23.19 5.11 4.55
N THR A 134 -23.33 6.27 5.19
CA THR A 134 -22.43 7.40 4.94
C THR A 134 -21.10 7.19 5.66
N LEU A 135 -20.07 7.91 5.21
CA LEU A 135 -18.71 7.79 5.75
C LEU A 135 -18.66 8.05 7.27
N GLU A 136 -19.47 8.99 7.74
CA GLU A 136 -19.55 9.42 9.15
C GLU A 136 -20.14 8.34 10.06
N THR A 137 -20.80 7.34 9.49
CA THR A 137 -21.50 6.27 10.22
C THR A 137 -20.77 4.93 10.16
N ILE A 138 -19.59 4.89 9.56
CA ILE A 138 -18.77 3.66 9.53
C ILE A 138 -18.43 3.28 10.98
N PRO A 139 -18.74 2.04 11.41
CA PRO A 139 -18.33 1.58 12.72
C PRO A 139 -16.84 1.27 12.66
N LEU A 140 -16.01 2.15 13.23
CA LEU A 140 -14.56 1.99 13.37
C LEU A 140 -14.20 1.40 14.74
#